data_AF-A0A2N3FP87-F1
#
_entry.id   AF-A0A2N3FP87-F1
#
_cell.length_a   1.000
_cell.length_b   1.000
_cell.length_c   1.000
_cell.angle_alpha   90.00
_cell.angle_beta   90.00
_cell.angle_gamma   90.00
#
_symmetry.space_group_name_H-M   'P 1'
#
loop_
_entity.id
_entity.type
_entity.pdbx_description
1 polymer ?
#
loop_
_entity_poly.entity_id
_entity_poly.type
_entity_poly.pdbx_seq_one_letter_code
_entity_poly.pdbx_strand_id
1 'polypeptide(L)'
;AREADLAEGEKWTGWHRIEKDLWPQRAKNYTPLTTAQRRTYAEDLLANTQTLWDRTRDLTYTVDAIANGAKGLLDEVATGKVTGEEEYWSRTDLWDFQANVDGARVAWQGLHELLERKDAALDARIATRFAKLQALLDRTKSGEGFVPYDTLGKAQVKELSDAVNALSEPLSKMAGAVLS
;
A
#
# COMPACT_ATOMS: atom_id res chain seq x y z
N ALA A 1 -10.26 7.59 -1.81
CA ALA A 1 -11.31 6.58 -2.02
C ALA A 1 -11.37 6.24 -3.49
N ARG A 2 -11.47 4.95 -3.81
CA ARG A 2 -11.77 4.50 -5.17
C ARG A 2 -13.22 4.84 -5.48
N GLU A 3 -13.57 4.87 -6.76
CA GLU A 3 -14.97 5.11 -7.16
C GLU A 3 -15.92 4.05 -6.55
N ALA A 4 -15.46 2.81 -6.43
CA ALA A 4 -16.23 1.70 -5.86
C ALA A 4 -16.48 1.82 -4.35
N ASP A 5 -15.72 2.66 -3.64
CA ASP A 5 -15.85 2.84 -2.19
C ASP A 5 -16.79 3.98 -1.80
N LEU A 6 -17.26 4.77 -2.77
CA LEU A 6 -18.09 5.94 -2.51
C LEU A 6 -19.53 5.54 -2.20
N ALA A 7 -20.08 6.14 -1.14
CA ALA A 7 -21.52 6.10 -0.91
C ALA A 7 -22.26 7.04 -1.88
N GLU A 8 -23.55 6.77 -2.09
CA GLU A 8 -24.39 7.63 -2.92
C GLU A 8 -24.41 9.07 -2.39
N GLY A 9 -24.14 10.03 -3.28
CA GLY A 9 -24.11 11.45 -2.95
C GLY A 9 -22.77 11.97 -2.41
N GLU A 10 -21.77 11.09 -2.20
CA GLU A 10 -20.44 11.55 -1.78
C GLU A 10 -19.71 12.29 -2.91
N LYS A 11 -19.04 13.38 -2.53
CA LYS A 11 -18.20 14.12 -3.46
C LYS A 11 -16.91 13.34 -3.70
N TRP A 12 -16.68 12.94 -4.95
CA TRP A 12 -15.43 12.27 -5.33
C TRP A 12 -14.31 13.24 -5.69
N THR A 13 -13.18 13.15 -4.98
CA THR A 13 -11.93 13.92 -5.20
C THR A 13 -10.69 13.03 -5.03
N GLY A 14 -9.49 13.62 -5.08
CA GLY A 14 -8.23 12.94 -4.77
C GLY A 14 -7.60 12.15 -5.93
N TRP A 15 -6.61 11.31 -5.60
CA TRP A 15 -5.78 10.57 -6.55
C TRP A 15 -6.60 9.78 -7.58
N HIS A 16 -7.50 8.88 -7.15
CA HIS A 16 -8.28 8.05 -8.07
C HIS A 16 -9.25 8.83 -8.96
N ARG A 17 -9.76 9.98 -8.51
CA ARG A 17 -10.58 10.85 -9.37
C ARG A 17 -9.74 11.40 -10.52
N ILE A 18 -8.49 11.76 -10.25
CA ILE A 18 -7.53 12.25 -11.24
C ILE A 18 -7.04 11.09 -12.12
N GLU A 19 -6.79 9.92 -11.53
CA GLU A 19 -6.39 8.69 -12.22
C GLU A 19 -7.39 8.32 -13.32
N LYS A 20 -8.69 8.25 -13.02
CA LYS A 20 -9.73 7.98 -14.03
C LYS A 20 -9.71 8.97 -15.20
N ASP A 21 -9.35 10.23 -14.94
CA ASP A 21 -9.27 11.25 -15.99
C ASP A 21 -8.02 11.11 -16.87
N LEU A 22 -6.90 10.71 -16.27
CA LEU A 22 -5.61 10.55 -16.96
C LEU A 22 -5.49 9.20 -17.69
N TRP A 23 -6.17 8.15 -17.20
CA TRP A 23 -6.23 6.82 -17.80
C TRP A 23 -7.67 6.40 -18.17
N PRO A 24 -8.33 7.09 -19.12
CA PRO A 24 -9.74 6.87 -19.43
C PRO A 24 -10.01 5.59 -20.24
N GLN A 25 -8.98 4.81 -20.62
CA GLN A 25 -9.11 3.67 -21.54
C GLN A 25 -10.10 2.61 -21.04
N ARG A 26 -10.18 2.41 -19.71
CA ARG A 26 -11.13 1.48 -19.06
C ARG A 26 -12.41 2.17 -18.57
N ALA A 27 -12.49 3.50 -18.66
CA ALA A 27 -13.60 4.27 -18.14
C ALA A 27 -14.80 4.23 -19.11
N LYS A 28 -15.90 3.60 -18.68
CA LYS A 28 -17.15 3.54 -19.46
C LYS A 28 -18.00 4.77 -19.20
N ASN A 29 -18.64 5.30 -20.24
CA ASN A 29 -19.53 6.47 -20.16
C ASN A 29 -18.90 7.68 -19.46
N TYR A 30 -17.58 7.82 -19.59
CA TYR A 30 -16.83 8.87 -18.91
C TYR A 30 -16.78 10.14 -19.75
N THR A 31 -17.10 11.27 -19.14
CA THR A 31 -16.83 12.59 -19.71
C THR A 31 -15.51 13.11 -19.13
N PRO A 32 -14.48 13.33 -19.95
CA PRO A 32 -13.23 13.91 -19.51
C PRO A 32 -13.43 15.25 -18.82
N LEU A 33 -12.63 15.51 -17.79
CA LEU A 33 -12.62 16.78 -17.12
C LEU A 33 -12.19 17.91 -18.07
N THR A 34 -12.83 19.05 -17.93
CA THR A 34 -12.34 20.29 -18.54
C THR A 34 -11.03 20.72 -17.88
N THR A 35 -10.24 21.55 -18.56
CA THR A 35 -9.00 22.12 -18.00
C THR A 35 -9.23 22.84 -16.66
N ALA A 36 -10.36 23.55 -16.53
CA ALA A 36 -10.71 24.23 -15.28
C ALA A 36 -10.97 23.23 -14.15
N GLN A 37 -11.72 22.15 -14.41
CA GLN A 37 -11.97 21.12 -13.40
C GLN A 37 -10.69 20.36 -13.02
N ARG A 38 -9.82 20.04 -13.98
CA ARG A 38 -8.51 19.43 -13.70
C ARG A 38 -7.69 20.27 -12.73
N ARG A 39 -7.64 21.59 -12.96
CA ARG A 39 -6.97 22.53 -12.05
C ARG A 39 -7.58 22.46 -10.64
N THR A 40 -8.91 22.50 -10.53
CA THR A 40 -9.60 22.40 -9.24
C THR A 40 -9.22 21.13 -8.47
N TYR A 41 -9.23 19.96 -9.10
CA TYR A 41 -8.89 18.71 -8.43
C TYR A 41 -7.40 18.60 -8.07
N ALA A 42 -6.50 19.14 -8.91
CA ALA A 42 -5.07 19.17 -8.62
C ALA A 42 -4.74 20.10 -7.43
N GLU A 43 -5.36 21.29 -7.38
CA GLU A 43 -5.20 22.24 -6.26
C GLU A 43 -5.76 21.65 -4.96
N ASP A 44 -6.92 20.99 -5.01
CA ASP A 44 -7.51 20.28 -3.87
C ASP A 44 -6.58 19.17 -3.34
N LEU A 45 -6.02 18.36 -4.24
CA LEU A 45 -5.09 17.30 -3.85
C LEU A 45 -3.81 17.85 -3.20
N LEU A 46 -3.24 18.91 -3.76
CA LEU A 46 -2.04 19.55 -3.20
C LEU A 46 -2.33 20.13 -1.80
N ALA A 47 -3.45 20.83 -1.64
CA ALA A 47 -3.84 21.41 -0.35
C ALA A 47 -4.07 20.33 0.72
N ASN A 48 -4.73 19.22 0.37
CA ASN A 48 -4.93 18.10 1.29
C ASN A 48 -3.59 17.41 1.65
N THR A 49 -2.67 17.30 0.69
CA THR A 49 -1.32 16.75 0.94
C THR A 49 -0.51 17.65 1.87
N GLN A 50 -0.57 18.97 1.69
CA GLN A 50 0.06 19.92 2.62
C GLN A 50 -0.56 19.82 4.02
N THR A 51 -1.89 19.72 4.10
CA THR A 51 -2.58 19.53 5.38
C THR A 51 -2.14 18.25 6.10
N LEU A 52 -1.97 17.14 5.36
CA LEU A 52 -1.43 15.90 5.91
C LEU A 52 0.01 16.10 6.40
N TRP A 53 0.85 16.77 5.61
CA TRP A 53 2.22 17.09 5.98
C TRP A 53 2.26 17.90 7.29
N ASP A 54 1.45 18.97 7.42
CA ASP A 54 1.42 19.82 8.61
C ASP A 54 0.99 19.02 9.84
N ARG A 55 -0.06 18.19 9.71
CA ARG A 55 -0.61 17.39 10.82
C ARG A 55 0.32 16.30 11.33
N THR A 56 1.25 15.83 10.49
CA THR A 56 2.14 14.71 10.84
C THR A 56 3.40 15.16 11.58
N ARG A 57 3.66 16.46 11.73
CA ARG A 57 4.89 16.98 12.36
C ARG A 57 4.99 16.74 13.85
N ASP A 58 3.85 16.80 14.54
CA ASP A 58 3.80 16.74 16.00
C ASP A 58 3.24 15.40 16.51
N LEU A 59 3.14 14.40 15.63
CA LEU A 59 2.65 13.08 16.01
C LEU A 59 3.73 12.30 16.76
N THR A 60 3.33 11.74 17.90
CA THR A 60 4.13 10.77 18.64
C THR A 60 3.51 9.39 18.48
N TYR A 61 4.34 8.39 18.23
CA TYR A 61 3.89 7.01 18.06
C TYR A 61 4.45 6.14 19.17
N THR A 62 3.58 5.33 19.75
CA THR A 62 4.00 4.26 20.66
C THR A 62 4.58 3.09 19.86
N VAL A 63 5.33 2.22 20.53
CA VAL A 63 5.92 1.02 19.91
C VAL A 63 4.84 0.11 19.33
N ASP A 64 3.72 -0.06 20.03
CA ASP A 64 2.59 -0.86 19.55
C ASP A 64 1.86 -0.20 18.38
N ALA A 65 1.79 1.13 18.32
CA ALA A 65 1.23 1.83 17.17
C ALA A 65 2.08 1.59 15.91
N ILE A 66 3.42 1.61 16.03
CA ILE A 66 4.33 1.29 14.92
C ILE A 66 4.15 -0.17 14.48
N ALA A 67 4.09 -1.10 15.44
CA ALA A 67 3.95 -2.52 15.12
C ALA A 67 2.60 -2.86 14.47
N ASN A 68 1.51 -2.28 14.96
CA ASN A 68 0.18 -2.44 14.38
C ASN A 68 0.07 -1.73 13.03
N GLY A 69 0.75 -0.60 12.84
CA GLY A 69 0.86 0.06 11.53
C GLY A 69 1.53 -0.81 10.48
N ALA A 70 2.62 -1.50 10.83
CA ALA A 70 3.28 -2.45 9.94
C ALA A 70 2.32 -3.58 9.49
N LYS A 71 1.54 -4.12 10.43
CA LYS A 71 0.50 -5.10 10.13
C LYS A 71 -0.58 -4.53 9.22
N GLY A 72 -1.09 -3.33 9.54
CA GLY A 72 -2.15 -2.67 8.76
C GLY A 72 -1.78 -2.48 7.30
N LEU A 73 -0.53 -2.07 7.02
CA LEU A 73 -0.02 -1.96 5.65
C LEU A 73 -0.08 -3.29 4.89
N LEU A 74 0.21 -4.43 5.53
CA LEU A 74 0.11 -5.74 4.87
C LEU A 74 -1.35 -6.22 4.73
N ASP A 75 -2.24 -5.84 5.64
CA ASP A 75 -3.67 -6.11 5.50
C ASP A 75 -4.27 -5.37 4.29
N GLU A 76 -3.85 -4.11 4.05
CA GLU A 76 -4.23 -3.34 2.85
C GLU A 76 -3.77 -4.04 1.56
N VAL A 77 -2.53 -4.55 1.55
CA VAL A 77 -2.03 -5.33 0.42
C VAL A 77 -2.88 -6.57 0.18
N ALA A 78 -3.18 -7.31 1.25
CA ALA A 78 -3.91 -8.57 1.18
C ALA A 78 -5.36 -8.41 0.69
N THR A 79 -6.01 -7.28 1.01
CA THR A 79 -7.44 -7.07 0.78
C THR A 79 -7.76 -6.38 -0.55
N GLY A 80 -6.87 -5.53 -1.08
CA GLY A 80 -7.15 -4.79 -2.33
C GLY A 80 -6.02 -4.73 -3.35
N LYS A 81 -4.77 -4.53 -2.92
CA LYS A 81 -3.65 -4.31 -3.88
C LYS A 81 -3.21 -5.59 -4.57
N VAL A 82 -3.26 -6.71 -3.87
CA VAL A 82 -2.91 -8.02 -4.44
C VAL A 82 -3.94 -8.52 -5.44
N THR A 83 -5.15 -7.95 -5.50
CA THR A 83 -6.16 -8.27 -6.51
C THR A 83 -6.18 -7.25 -7.66
N GLY A 84 -5.42 -6.16 -7.53
CA GLY A 84 -5.31 -5.10 -8.53
C GLY A 84 -6.56 -4.24 -8.59
N GLU A 85 -7.19 -4.00 -7.45
CA GLU A 85 -8.41 -3.20 -7.36
C GLU A 85 -8.15 -1.75 -6.97
N GLU A 86 -6.93 -1.40 -6.54
CA GLU A 86 -6.60 -0.06 -6.03
C GLU A 86 -6.51 0.93 -7.20
N GLU A 87 -5.66 0.59 -8.17
CA GLU A 87 -5.37 1.41 -9.35
C GLU A 87 -6.15 0.84 -10.55
N TYR A 88 -7.48 0.95 -10.47
CA TYR A 88 -8.38 0.32 -11.44
C TYR A 88 -8.17 0.82 -12.89
N TRP A 89 -7.76 2.08 -13.06
CA TRP A 89 -7.63 2.71 -14.37
C TRP A 89 -6.19 2.67 -14.89
N SER A 90 -5.22 3.04 -14.06
CA SER A 90 -3.80 3.14 -14.40
C SER A 90 -3.06 1.79 -14.39
N ARG A 91 -3.55 0.84 -13.58
CA ARG A 91 -2.96 -0.50 -13.38
C ARG A 91 -1.57 -0.48 -12.75
N THR A 92 -1.30 0.53 -11.92
CA THR A 92 -0.02 0.70 -11.21
C THR A 92 0.00 0.11 -9.80
N ASP A 93 -0.89 -0.85 -9.48
CA ASP A 93 -1.04 -1.43 -8.15
C ASP A 93 0.26 -2.01 -7.55
N LEU A 94 1.20 -2.48 -8.40
CA LEU A 94 2.48 -3.01 -7.94
C LEU A 94 3.41 -1.96 -7.30
N TRP A 95 3.26 -0.69 -7.68
CA TRP A 95 3.97 0.40 -7.01
C TRP A 95 3.43 0.62 -5.60
N ASP A 96 2.11 0.60 -5.43
CA ASP A 96 1.47 0.75 -4.13
C ASP A 96 1.71 -0.46 -3.23
N PHE A 97 1.75 -1.65 -3.81
CA PHE A 97 2.15 -2.88 -3.14
C PHE A 97 3.57 -2.73 -2.60
N GLN A 98 4.54 -2.37 -3.46
CA GLN A 98 5.93 -2.18 -3.05
C GLN A 98 6.03 -1.12 -1.93
N ALA A 99 5.34 0.01 -2.05
CA ALA A 99 5.35 1.07 -1.05
C ALA A 99 4.81 0.62 0.31
N ASN A 100 3.74 -0.19 0.35
CA ASN A 100 3.24 -0.79 1.59
C ASN A 100 4.24 -1.77 2.21
N VAL A 101 4.86 -2.62 1.39
CA VAL A 101 5.88 -3.56 1.86
C VAL A 101 7.09 -2.82 2.43
N ASP A 102 7.50 -1.72 1.80
CA ASP A 102 8.60 -0.89 2.27
C ASP A 102 8.26 -0.18 3.58
N GLY A 103 7.07 0.42 3.68
CA GLY A 103 6.60 1.05 4.92
C GLY A 103 6.53 0.07 6.10
N ALA A 104 5.99 -1.12 5.87
CA ALA A 104 5.93 -2.16 6.89
C ALA A 104 7.33 -2.67 7.28
N ARG A 105 8.26 -2.77 6.32
CA ARG A 105 9.65 -3.15 6.58
C ARG A 105 10.35 -2.10 7.43
N VAL A 106 10.17 -0.82 7.14
CA VAL A 106 10.75 0.28 7.93
C VAL A 106 10.21 0.25 9.36
N ALA A 107 8.91 0.02 9.54
CA ALA A 107 8.30 -0.11 10.87
C ALA A 107 8.87 -1.31 11.65
N TRP A 108 9.03 -2.47 11.01
CA TRP A 108 9.70 -3.63 11.64
C TRP A 108 11.17 -3.33 11.97
N GLN A 109 11.93 -2.75 11.04
CA GLN A 109 13.34 -2.40 11.24
C GLN A 109 13.53 -1.41 12.40
N GLY A 110 12.61 -0.45 12.55
CA GLY A 110 12.63 0.49 13.68
C GLY A 110 12.44 -0.17 15.04
N LEU A 111 11.86 -1.38 15.08
CA LEU A 111 11.66 -2.17 16.30
C LEU A 111 12.61 -3.37 16.41
N HIS A 112 13.49 -3.57 15.43
CA HIS A 112 14.33 -4.76 15.30
C HIS A 112 15.15 -5.05 16.56
N GLU A 113 15.88 -4.07 17.10
CA GLU A 113 16.71 -4.28 18.30
C GLU A 113 15.90 -4.71 19.52
N LEU A 114 14.68 -4.16 19.68
CA LEU A 114 13.81 -4.52 20.78
C LEU A 114 13.22 -5.92 20.56
N LEU A 115 12.76 -6.20 19.34
CA LEU A 115 12.19 -7.48 18.98
C LEU A 115 13.22 -8.61 19.07
N GLU A 116 14.46 -8.40 18.61
CA GLU A 116 15.53 -9.41 18.69
C GLU A 116 15.81 -9.81 20.14
N ARG A 117 15.85 -8.85 21.07
CA ARG A 117 16.06 -9.13 22.51
C ARG A 117 14.90 -9.89 23.15
N LYS A 118 13.67 -9.67 22.66
CA LYS A 118 12.45 -10.27 23.21
C LYS A 118 12.13 -11.62 22.58
N ASP A 119 12.30 -11.73 21.26
CA ASP A 119 12.00 -12.89 20.44
C ASP A 119 12.80 -12.87 19.12
N ALA A 120 14.08 -13.23 19.18
CA ALA A 120 14.96 -13.33 18.01
C ALA A 120 14.45 -14.30 16.94
N ALA A 121 13.69 -15.34 17.32
CA ALA A 121 13.13 -16.30 16.37
C ALA A 121 12.01 -15.66 15.55
N LEU A 122 11.16 -14.85 16.19
CA LEU A 122 10.13 -14.07 15.49
C LEU A 122 10.76 -13.03 14.55
N ASP A 123 11.78 -12.31 15.01
CA ASP A 123 12.49 -11.33 14.18
C ASP A 123 13.07 -11.97 12.91
N ALA A 124 13.83 -13.06 13.07
CA ALA A 124 14.42 -13.80 11.93
C ALA A 124 13.35 -14.34 10.97
N ARG A 125 12.19 -14.76 11.50
CA ARG A 125 11.05 -15.19 10.69
C ARG A 125 10.47 -14.03 9.89
N ILE A 126 10.28 -12.86 10.47
CA ILE A 126 9.81 -11.66 9.77
C ILE A 126 10.78 -11.28 8.65
N ALA A 127 12.09 -11.23 8.94
CA ALA A 127 13.13 -10.95 7.97
C ALA A 127 13.07 -11.89 6.76
N THR A 128 12.96 -13.21 7.02
CA THR A 128 12.86 -14.24 5.97
C THR A 128 11.62 -14.05 5.10
N ARG A 129 10.48 -13.69 5.71
CA ARG A 129 9.21 -13.47 4.99
C ARG A 129 9.25 -12.21 4.13
N PHE A 130 9.82 -11.12 4.63
CA PHE A 130 10.06 -9.92 3.83
C PHE A 130 10.97 -10.20 2.63
N ALA A 131 12.09 -10.92 2.83
CA ALA A 131 13.01 -11.26 1.75
C ALA A 131 12.32 -12.10 0.66
N LYS A 132 11.51 -13.09 1.07
CA LYS A 132 10.73 -13.92 0.12
C LYS A 132 9.72 -13.08 -0.67
N LEU A 133 8.97 -12.21 -0.01
CA LEU A 133 7.98 -11.35 -0.68
C LEU A 133 8.66 -10.37 -1.64
N GLN A 134 9.76 -9.74 -1.22
CA GLN A 134 10.51 -8.83 -2.07
C GLN A 134 11.04 -9.54 -3.33
N ALA A 135 11.58 -10.76 -3.17
CA ALA A 135 12.07 -11.55 -4.30
C ALA A 135 10.96 -11.95 -5.30
N LEU A 136 9.69 -11.96 -4.89
CA LEU A 136 8.55 -12.16 -5.80
C LEU A 136 8.20 -10.86 -6.52
N LEU A 137 8.12 -9.73 -5.79
CA LEU A 137 7.89 -8.41 -6.37
C LEU A 137 8.98 -8.05 -7.39
N ASP A 138 10.24 -8.34 -7.11
CA ASP A 138 11.36 -8.04 -8.00
C ASP A 138 11.24 -8.76 -9.36
N ARG A 139 10.58 -9.92 -9.44
CA ARG A 139 10.33 -10.63 -10.71
C ARG A 139 9.30 -9.93 -11.59
N THR A 140 8.56 -8.98 -11.03
CA THR A 140 7.55 -8.18 -11.74
C THR A 140 8.11 -6.81 -12.17
N LYS A 141 9.40 -6.53 -11.90
CA LYS A 141 10.05 -5.30 -12.32
C LYS A 141 10.24 -5.23 -13.83
N SER A 142 10.14 -4.02 -14.37
CA SER A 142 10.42 -3.69 -15.77
C SER A 142 11.07 -2.31 -15.82
N GLY A 143 12.32 -2.26 -16.29
CA GLY A 143 13.13 -1.05 -16.21
C GLY A 143 13.28 -0.56 -14.77
N GLU A 144 12.97 0.71 -14.52
CA GLU A 144 13.03 1.34 -13.20
C GLU A 144 11.74 1.17 -12.37
N GLY A 145 10.72 0.50 -12.93
CA GLY A 145 9.42 0.31 -12.28
C GLY A 145 8.92 -1.13 -12.34
N PHE A 146 7.62 -1.30 -12.46
CA PHE A 146 6.95 -2.59 -12.56
C PHE A 146 6.23 -2.76 -13.90
N VAL A 147 5.88 -4.00 -14.23
CA VAL A 147 4.89 -4.25 -15.27
C VAL A 147 3.50 -3.75 -14.83
N PRO A 148 2.59 -3.37 -15.74
CA PRO A 148 1.20 -3.09 -15.37
C PRO A 148 0.55 -4.34 -14.76
N TYR A 149 -0.34 -4.15 -13.79
CA TYR A 149 -0.95 -5.25 -13.04
C TYR A 149 -1.65 -6.28 -13.94
N ASP A 150 -2.29 -5.84 -15.03
CA ASP A 150 -3.00 -6.71 -15.98
C ASP A 150 -2.09 -7.74 -16.69
N THR A 151 -0.77 -7.59 -16.62
CA THR A 151 0.18 -8.55 -17.19
C THR A 151 0.48 -9.74 -16.27
N LEU A 152 0.06 -9.68 -15.00
CA LEU A 152 0.31 -10.75 -14.04
C LEU A 152 -0.58 -11.96 -14.34
N GLY A 153 0.04 -13.13 -14.42
CA GLY A 153 -0.67 -14.40 -14.49
C GLY A 153 -1.31 -14.77 -13.13
N LYS A 154 -2.39 -15.56 -13.16
CA LYS A 154 -3.08 -16.03 -11.95
C LYS A 154 -2.16 -16.71 -10.94
N ALA A 155 -1.17 -17.47 -11.42
CA ALA A 155 -0.18 -18.11 -10.57
C ALA A 155 0.72 -17.10 -9.84
N GLN A 156 1.18 -16.05 -10.53
CA GLN A 156 1.99 -14.99 -9.92
C GLN A 156 1.19 -14.22 -8.87
N VAL A 157 -0.06 -13.86 -9.17
CA VAL A 157 -0.98 -13.22 -8.22
C VAL A 157 -1.15 -14.09 -6.96
N LYS A 158 -1.36 -15.39 -7.15
CA LYS A 158 -1.47 -16.34 -6.04
C LYS A 158 -0.17 -16.42 -5.21
N GLU A 159 1.00 -16.48 -5.85
CA GLU A 159 2.28 -16.51 -5.14
C GLU A 159 2.50 -15.25 -4.29
N LEU A 160 2.17 -14.07 -4.83
CA LEU A 160 2.23 -12.81 -4.09
C LEU A 160 1.27 -12.81 -2.90
N SER A 161 0.02 -13.24 -3.11
CA SER A 161 -1.00 -13.34 -2.05
C SER A 161 -0.59 -14.30 -0.94
N ASP A 162 -0.10 -15.49 -1.29
CA ASP A 162 0.38 -16.47 -0.32
C ASP A 162 1.58 -15.94 0.48
N ALA A 163 2.48 -15.18 -0.16
CA ALA A 163 3.63 -14.58 0.49
C ALA A 163 3.23 -13.44 1.44
N VAL A 164 2.27 -12.60 1.05
CA VAL A 164 1.67 -11.56 1.92
C VAL A 164 1.06 -12.21 3.15
N ASN A 165 0.17 -13.20 2.98
CA ASN A 165 -0.45 -13.92 4.10
C ASN A 165 0.59 -14.54 5.04
N ALA A 166 1.65 -15.13 4.49
CA ALA A 166 2.72 -15.73 5.28
C ALA A 166 3.58 -14.70 6.05
N LEU A 167 3.61 -13.44 5.61
CA LEU A 167 4.27 -12.32 6.30
C LEU A 167 3.34 -11.65 7.32
N SER A 168 2.03 -11.55 7.04
CA SER A 168 1.06 -10.94 7.95
C SER A 168 0.96 -11.68 9.29
N GLU A 169 1.07 -13.01 9.30
CA GLU A 169 1.02 -13.81 10.53
C GLU A 169 2.11 -13.43 11.54
N PRO A 170 3.42 -13.49 11.22
CA PRO A 170 4.45 -13.09 12.17
C PRO A 170 4.41 -11.59 12.49
N LEU A 171 4.09 -10.71 11.54
CA LEU A 171 3.92 -9.27 11.84
C LEU A 171 2.82 -9.01 12.87
N SER A 172 1.72 -9.78 12.84
CA SER A 172 0.64 -9.64 13.82
C SER A 172 1.06 -9.94 15.27
N LYS A 173 2.16 -10.66 15.47
CA LYS A 173 2.71 -11.00 16.78
C LYS A 173 3.70 -9.97 17.30
N MET A 174 4.19 -9.09 16.44
CA MET A 174 5.26 -8.15 16.75
C MET A 174 4.89 -7.24 17.92
N ALA A 175 3.69 -6.66 17.92
CA ALA A 175 3.23 -5.77 18.99
C ALA A 175 3.21 -6.47 20.36
N GLY A 176 2.75 -7.72 20.42
CA GLY A 176 2.73 -8.50 21.66
C GLY A 176 4.14 -8.84 22.15
N ALA A 177 5.04 -9.23 21.25
CA ALA A 177 6.41 -9.59 21.61
C ALA A 177 7.20 -8.40 22.17
N VAL A 178 7.12 -7.24 21.52
CA VAL A 178 7.88 -6.04 21.95
C VAL A 178 7.37 -5.41 23.24
N LEU A 179 6.11 -5.66 23.61
CA LEU A 179 5.51 -5.18 24.86
C LEU A 179 5.65 -6.16 26.03
N SER A 180 6.06 -7.40 25.77
CA SER A 180 6.23 -8.45 26.79
C SER A 180 7.47 -8.27 27.66
#